data_AF-A0A7X3MKI0-F1
#
_entry.id   AF-A0A7X3MKI0-F1
#
_cell.length_a   1.000
_cell.length_b   1.000
_cell.length_c   1.000
_cell.angle_alpha   90.00
_cell.angle_beta   90.00
_cell.angle_gamma   90.00
#
_symmetry.space_group_name_H-M   'P 1'
#
loop_
_entity.id
_entity.type
_entity.pdbx_description
1 polymer ?
#
loop_
_entity_poly.entity_id
_entity_poly.type
_entity_poly.pdbx_seq_one_letter_code
_entity_poly.pdbx_strand_id
1 'polypeptide(L)'
;MNEEAVNQSKDIKNLAHESRWEHIGIFDMFDDGENLWFTSLEYNALFKMSKRTFDVDYVGSFPDEEAYGGRLYTSVNECNGKLYFTPCTAHEIGIYDMKNECFEKGSIGISRDDNDLLKIKYAKKFVSGFIYNNSLILIPCCYDCIIIYDIVTGEVTFKTDLFEYFYEKYRHYTTSPDAQFYLCWFAKRLSESQIVFHLHCNRNILIIYNLETGGFKEQAIGSKKSTFSLVECDGSQVYLYEASTDTLVKWEMESGKYLECHIAAQVPELQPCGLEYSFLNMAVLGEWLYLIPANANVAVKVDTITLEALSVDALSGECSIPYKGTVYLNLSRVSDNKLYLLGNRSKDLVVYGKDEDLQRIRLKPPKDIENIIAEQFLADLIRRSRCWFSEEHVPLTRFINALVSLKTYERCAGNRNIAVGNGDCRIYHLVKQKLLD
;
A
#
# COMPACT_ATOMS: atom_id res chain seq x y z
N MET A 1 17.24 -6.30 -24.44
CA MET A 1 17.08 -7.20 -23.27
C MET A 1 17.57 -6.38 -22.09
N ASN A 2 16.66 -5.68 -21.41
CA ASN A 2 17.04 -4.51 -20.62
C ASN A 2 17.40 -4.90 -19.18
N GLU A 3 18.55 -4.43 -18.73
CA GLU A 3 19.04 -4.60 -17.36
C GLU A 3 18.26 -3.75 -16.34
N GLU A 4 17.24 -3.01 -16.77
CA GLU A 4 16.42 -2.14 -15.91
C GLU A 4 15.15 -2.84 -15.36
N ALA A 5 14.69 -3.93 -15.99
CA ALA A 5 13.77 -4.86 -15.31
C ALA A 5 14.42 -5.45 -14.04
N VAL A 6 15.76 -5.43 -13.97
CA VAL A 6 16.54 -5.83 -12.79
C VAL A 6 16.46 -4.78 -11.67
N ASN A 7 16.01 -3.53 -11.91
CA ASN A 7 15.83 -2.53 -10.85
C ASN A 7 14.62 -2.81 -9.94
N GLN A 8 13.49 -3.30 -10.46
CA GLN A 8 12.43 -3.83 -9.56
C GLN A 8 12.90 -5.10 -8.84
N SER A 9 13.78 -5.88 -9.48
CA SER A 9 14.48 -6.94 -8.77
C SER A 9 15.42 -6.42 -7.66
N LYS A 10 15.79 -5.14 -7.60
CA LYS A 10 16.53 -4.59 -6.44
C LYS A 10 15.62 -4.41 -5.23
N ASP A 11 14.41 -3.86 -5.38
CA ASP A 11 13.46 -3.83 -4.24
C ASP A 11 13.11 -5.24 -3.76
N ILE A 12 12.91 -6.18 -4.69
CA ILE A 12 12.58 -7.58 -4.36
C ILE A 12 13.80 -8.38 -3.83
N LYS A 13 15.04 -8.03 -4.19
CA LYS A 13 16.29 -8.63 -3.66
C LYS A 13 16.84 -7.91 -2.42
N ASN A 14 16.48 -6.66 -2.17
CA ASN A 14 16.78 -5.99 -0.90
C ASN A 14 16.03 -6.70 0.24
N LEU A 15 14.81 -7.20 -0.04
CA LEU A 15 14.07 -8.19 0.77
C LEU A 15 14.68 -9.61 0.78
N ALA A 16 15.99 -9.74 0.55
CA ALA A 16 16.78 -10.96 0.71
C ALA A 16 18.10 -10.75 1.50
N HIS A 17 18.37 -9.52 1.97
CA HIS A 17 19.50 -9.24 2.88
C HIS A 17 19.11 -9.28 4.37
N GLU A 18 17.83 -9.12 4.68
CA GLU A 18 17.21 -9.42 5.97
C GLU A 18 16.10 -10.46 5.70
N SER A 19 15.79 -11.31 6.68
CA SER A 19 14.74 -12.33 6.49
C SER A 19 13.37 -11.65 6.40
N ARG A 20 12.66 -11.84 5.29
CA ARG A 20 11.29 -11.36 5.11
C ARG A 20 10.28 -11.96 6.10
N TRP A 21 10.70 -12.96 6.88
CA TRP A 21 9.90 -13.61 7.93
C TRP A 21 10.13 -13.03 9.32
N GLU A 22 11.03 -12.04 9.48
CA GLU A 22 11.34 -11.41 10.77
C GLU A 22 10.55 -10.12 11.03
N HIS A 23 9.86 -9.56 10.04
CA HIS A 23 9.05 -8.35 10.14
C HIS A 23 7.79 -8.42 9.27
N ILE A 24 6.91 -7.41 9.42
CA ILE A 24 5.78 -7.15 8.52
C ILE A 24 5.87 -5.68 8.10
N GLY A 25 6.05 -5.41 6.81
CA GLY A 25 5.88 -4.08 6.25
C GLY A 25 4.40 -3.78 6.02
N ILE A 26 3.98 -2.58 6.37
CA ILE A 26 2.59 -2.13 6.28
C ILE A 26 2.58 -0.80 5.53
N PHE A 27 1.76 -0.69 4.47
CA PHE A 27 1.52 0.56 3.74
C PHE A 27 0.29 1.30 4.28
N ASP A 28 -0.76 0.54 4.63
CA ASP A 28 -2.05 1.05 5.08
C ASP A 28 -2.71 0.07 6.06
N MET A 29 -3.66 0.56 6.86
CA MET A 29 -4.50 -0.23 7.75
C MET A 29 -5.96 0.24 7.71
N PHE A 30 -6.88 -0.66 8.02
CA PHE A 30 -8.24 -0.34 8.45
C PHE A 30 -8.36 -0.60 9.95
N ASP A 31 -9.17 0.19 10.65
CA ASP A 31 -9.42 0.07 12.09
C ASP A 31 -10.91 -0.23 12.31
N ASP A 32 -11.23 -1.39 12.88
CA ASP A 32 -12.62 -1.80 13.17
C ASP A 32 -13.12 -1.31 14.55
N GLY A 33 -12.28 -0.63 15.32
CA GLY A 33 -12.49 -0.24 16.70
C GLY A 33 -11.72 -1.10 17.72
N GLU A 34 -11.67 -2.42 17.52
CA GLU A 34 -10.96 -3.38 18.39
C GLU A 34 -9.64 -3.89 17.79
N ASN A 35 -9.54 -3.93 16.46
CA ASN A 35 -8.44 -4.51 15.70
C ASN A 35 -8.01 -3.63 14.52
N LEU A 36 -6.74 -3.75 14.15
CA LEU A 36 -6.18 -3.17 12.93
C LEU A 36 -5.98 -4.26 11.87
N TRP A 37 -6.50 -4.04 10.67
CA TRP A 37 -6.46 -4.96 9.54
C TRP A 37 -5.52 -4.43 8.46
N PHE A 38 -4.55 -5.23 8.01
CA PHE A 38 -3.54 -4.80 7.05
C PHE A 38 -2.92 -5.96 6.26
N THR A 39 -2.32 -5.65 5.11
CA THR A 39 -1.58 -6.61 4.28
C THR A 39 -0.07 -6.41 4.40
N SER A 40 0.71 -7.50 4.33
CA SER A 40 2.18 -7.42 4.23
C SER A 40 2.62 -6.76 2.91
N LEU A 41 3.77 -6.09 2.96
CA LEU A 41 4.50 -5.58 1.80
C LEU A 41 5.43 -6.61 1.15
N GLU A 42 5.65 -7.76 1.78
CA GLU A 42 6.70 -8.75 1.46
C GLU A 42 6.17 -10.06 0.86
N TYR A 43 4.90 -10.39 1.14
CA TYR A 43 4.22 -11.62 0.72
C TYR A 43 2.69 -11.49 0.78
N ASN A 44 1.98 -12.43 0.16
CA ASN A 44 0.53 -12.51 0.14
C ASN A 44 -0.03 -12.94 1.50
N ALA A 45 -0.35 -11.98 2.38
CA ALA A 45 -1.02 -12.23 3.65
C ALA A 45 -1.89 -11.04 4.07
N LEU A 46 -3.10 -11.35 4.55
CA LEU A 46 -3.93 -10.46 5.37
C LEU A 46 -3.70 -10.78 6.85
N PHE A 47 -3.49 -9.74 7.64
CA PHE A 47 -3.30 -9.79 9.07
C PHE A 47 -4.37 -8.98 9.81
N LYS A 48 -4.68 -9.41 11.03
CA LYS A 48 -5.53 -8.70 11.99
C LYS A 48 -4.75 -8.59 13.30
N MET A 49 -4.66 -7.40 13.88
CA MET A 49 -3.89 -7.16 15.11
C MET A 49 -4.78 -6.52 16.18
N SER A 50 -4.82 -7.10 17.38
CA SER A 50 -5.64 -6.53 18.47
C SER A 50 -5.05 -5.22 18.97
N LYS A 51 -5.85 -4.14 19.04
CA LYS A 51 -5.43 -2.84 19.60
C LYS A 51 -5.15 -2.88 21.11
N ARG A 52 -5.54 -3.97 21.80
CA ARG A 52 -5.35 -4.15 23.24
C ARG A 52 -4.04 -4.84 23.61
N THR A 53 -3.58 -5.81 22.82
CA THR A 53 -2.38 -6.61 23.12
C THR A 53 -1.28 -6.49 22.07
N PHE A 54 -1.61 -6.00 20.87
CA PHE A 54 -0.78 -6.00 19.68
C PHE A 54 -0.28 -7.39 19.23
N ASP A 55 -0.95 -8.45 19.68
CA ASP A 55 -0.83 -9.77 19.05
C ASP A 55 -1.37 -9.68 17.61
N VAL A 56 -0.64 -10.29 16.67
CA VAL A 56 -0.96 -10.30 15.23
C VAL A 56 -1.42 -11.69 14.84
N ASP A 57 -2.68 -11.82 14.41
CA ASP A 57 -3.25 -13.02 13.80
C ASP A 57 -3.03 -12.98 12.27
N TYR A 58 -2.60 -14.10 11.69
CA TYR A 58 -2.69 -14.34 10.26
C TYR A 58 -4.11 -14.79 9.90
N VAL A 59 -4.77 -14.06 9.00
CA VAL A 59 -6.18 -14.29 8.61
C VAL A 59 -6.26 -15.22 7.41
N GLY A 60 -5.36 -15.06 6.44
CA GLY A 60 -5.39 -15.78 5.18
C GLY A 60 -4.63 -15.02 4.08
N SER A 61 -4.81 -15.47 2.84
CA SER A 61 -4.12 -14.93 1.67
C SER A 61 -5.07 -14.84 0.49
N PHE A 62 -4.90 -13.82 -0.35
CA PHE A 62 -5.79 -13.55 -1.47
C PHE A 62 -5.61 -14.63 -2.56
N PRO A 63 -6.69 -15.28 -3.02
CA PRO A 63 -6.58 -16.40 -3.96
C PRO A 63 -6.01 -15.95 -5.32
N ASP A 64 -5.34 -16.88 -6.01
CA ASP A 64 -4.59 -16.64 -7.25
C ASP A 64 -3.47 -15.58 -7.19
N GLU A 65 -3.25 -14.84 -6.11
CA GLU A 65 -2.17 -13.85 -6.05
C GLU A 65 -0.81 -14.49 -5.72
N GLU A 66 0.28 -13.90 -6.22
CA GLU A 66 1.62 -14.47 -6.05
C GLU A 66 2.03 -14.54 -4.57
N ALA A 67 2.25 -15.75 -4.06
CA ALA A 67 2.49 -15.99 -2.62
C ALA A 67 3.64 -15.16 -2.03
N TYR A 68 4.71 -14.95 -2.79
CA TYR A 68 5.86 -14.11 -2.41
C TYR A 68 5.85 -12.72 -3.09
N GLY A 69 4.68 -12.27 -3.56
CA GLY A 69 4.50 -11.00 -4.25
C GLY A 69 4.70 -9.82 -3.30
N GLY A 70 5.64 -8.93 -3.64
CA GLY A 70 5.86 -7.69 -2.89
C GLY A 70 4.85 -6.61 -3.26
N ARG A 71 4.36 -5.87 -2.28
CA ARG A 71 3.40 -4.75 -2.41
C ARG A 71 2.18 -5.09 -3.28
N LEU A 72 1.56 -6.24 -3.03
CA LEU A 72 0.33 -6.67 -3.71
C LEU A 72 -0.76 -5.61 -3.60
N TYR A 73 -0.97 -5.11 -2.38
CA TYR A 73 -1.99 -4.11 -2.05
C TYR A 73 -1.38 -2.87 -1.39
N THR A 74 -2.05 -1.72 -1.53
CA THR A 74 -1.53 -0.39 -1.12
C THR A 74 -2.51 0.47 -0.33
N SER A 75 -3.81 0.19 -0.39
CA SER A 75 -4.78 0.81 0.52
C SER A 75 -5.93 -0.13 0.78
N VAL A 76 -6.58 0.04 1.94
CA VAL A 76 -7.73 -0.75 2.38
C VAL A 76 -8.89 0.19 2.69
N ASN A 77 -10.08 -0.14 2.19
CA ASN A 77 -11.32 0.55 2.51
C ASN A 77 -12.35 -0.48 3.03
N GLU A 78 -13.24 -0.05 3.91
CA GLU A 78 -14.40 -0.84 4.33
C GLU A 78 -15.65 -0.41 3.56
N CYS A 79 -16.52 -1.37 3.24
CA CYS A 79 -17.90 -1.11 2.85
C CYS A 79 -18.80 -2.32 3.17
N ASN A 80 -19.92 -2.10 3.87
CA ASN A 80 -20.98 -3.09 4.14
C ASN A 80 -20.52 -4.41 4.81
N GLY A 81 -19.49 -4.35 5.66
CA GLY A 81 -18.87 -5.50 6.35
C GLY A 81 -17.74 -6.17 5.58
N LYS A 82 -17.30 -5.59 4.46
CA LYS A 82 -16.24 -6.12 3.59
C LYS A 82 -15.07 -5.15 3.48
N LEU A 83 -13.85 -5.68 3.48
CA LEU A 83 -12.62 -4.94 3.23
C LEU A 83 -12.21 -5.08 1.77
N TYR A 84 -11.89 -3.95 1.13
CA TYR A 84 -11.51 -3.84 -0.28
C TYR A 84 -10.07 -3.31 -0.39
N PHE A 85 -9.21 -4.08 -1.04
CA PHE A 85 -7.77 -3.84 -1.10
C PHE A 85 -7.32 -3.41 -2.50
N THR A 86 -6.77 -2.19 -2.61
CA THR A 86 -6.34 -1.55 -3.85
C THR A 86 -5.12 -2.26 -4.47
N PRO A 87 -5.23 -2.86 -5.68
CA PRO A 87 -4.17 -3.66 -6.27
C PRO A 87 -3.04 -2.80 -6.86
N CYS A 88 -1.82 -2.99 -6.37
CA CYS A 88 -0.63 -2.32 -6.88
C CYS A 88 0.18 -3.26 -7.80
N THR A 89 0.79 -4.31 -7.24
CA THR A 89 1.30 -5.45 -8.04
C THR A 89 0.27 -6.55 -8.24
N ALA A 90 -0.70 -6.71 -7.32
CA ALA A 90 -1.75 -7.76 -7.41
C ALA A 90 -2.53 -7.73 -8.74
N HIS A 91 -3.05 -8.87 -9.16
CA HIS A 91 -3.79 -9.00 -10.41
C HIS A 91 -5.23 -8.48 -10.31
N GLU A 92 -5.89 -8.64 -9.15
CA GLU A 92 -7.29 -8.26 -8.91
C GLU A 92 -7.47 -7.51 -7.57
N ILE A 93 -8.60 -6.81 -7.41
CA ILE A 93 -8.98 -6.21 -6.12
C ILE A 93 -9.14 -7.35 -5.10
N GLY A 94 -8.35 -7.32 -4.03
CA GLY A 94 -8.53 -8.25 -2.92
C GLY A 94 -9.78 -7.85 -2.16
N ILE A 95 -10.65 -8.81 -1.83
CA ILE A 95 -11.83 -8.58 -1.00
C ILE A 95 -11.80 -9.58 0.17
N TYR A 96 -12.15 -9.12 1.37
CA TYR A 96 -12.35 -9.99 2.53
C TYR A 96 -13.66 -9.65 3.24
N ASP A 97 -14.54 -10.63 3.39
CA ASP A 97 -15.79 -10.50 4.14
C ASP A 97 -15.54 -10.78 5.62
N MET A 98 -15.66 -9.74 6.46
CA MET A 98 -15.37 -9.83 7.89
C MET A 98 -16.42 -10.62 8.68
N LYS A 99 -17.59 -10.87 8.08
CA LYS A 99 -18.72 -11.57 8.71
C LYS A 99 -18.79 -13.04 8.32
N ASN A 100 -18.46 -13.35 7.06
CA ASN A 100 -18.41 -14.71 6.52
C ASN A 100 -16.99 -15.32 6.58
N GLU A 101 -16.01 -14.54 7.05
CA GLU A 101 -14.57 -14.88 7.19
C GLU A 101 -13.92 -15.39 5.88
N CYS A 102 -14.41 -14.94 4.72
CA CYS A 102 -14.03 -15.47 3.41
C CYS A 102 -13.35 -14.44 2.50
N PHE A 103 -12.45 -14.93 1.65
CA PHE A 103 -11.76 -14.14 0.63
C PHE A 103 -12.54 -14.16 -0.69
N GLU A 104 -12.67 -12.99 -1.30
CA GLU A 104 -13.34 -12.72 -2.57
C GLU A 104 -12.42 -11.89 -3.49
N LYS A 105 -12.88 -11.61 -4.71
CA LYS A 105 -12.14 -10.87 -5.74
C LYS A 105 -13.04 -9.87 -6.46
N GLY A 106 -12.57 -8.64 -6.63
CA GLY A 106 -13.13 -7.67 -7.57
C GLY A 106 -12.27 -7.61 -8.83
N SER A 107 -12.89 -7.74 -10.00
CA SER A 107 -12.13 -7.61 -11.24
C SER A 107 -11.70 -6.16 -11.47
N ILE A 108 -10.51 -5.97 -12.01
CA ILE A 108 -10.07 -4.69 -12.60
C ILE A 108 -10.23 -4.69 -14.14
N GLY A 109 -10.90 -5.70 -14.72
CA GLY A 109 -11.12 -5.82 -16.16
C GLY A 109 -9.86 -6.00 -17.01
N ILE A 110 -8.70 -6.23 -16.38
CA ILE A 110 -7.44 -6.63 -17.02
C ILE A 110 -7.29 -8.14 -16.84
N SER A 111 -7.00 -8.90 -17.90
CA SER A 111 -6.70 -10.33 -17.75
C SER A 111 -5.37 -10.56 -17.02
N ARG A 112 -5.15 -11.74 -16.43
CA ARG A 112 -3.87 -12.04 -15.77
C ARG A 112 -2.70 -11.95 -16.74
N ASP A 113 -2.89 -12.43 -17.97
CA ASP A 113 -1.85 -12.52 -19.00
C ASP A 113 -1.50 -11.13 -19.58
N ASP A 114 -2.46 -10.21 -19.61
CA ASP A 114 -2.24 -8.81 -19.99
C ASP A 114 -1.55 -7.99 -18.89
N ASN A 115 -1.76 -8.34 -17.62
CA ASN A 115 -1.25 -7.68 -16.41
C ASN A 115 0.22 -8.06 -16.13
N ASP A 116 1.05 -7.90 -17.16
CA ASP A 116 2.48 -8.24 -17.20
C ASP A 116 3.31 -7.35 -16.27
N LEU A 117 3.64 -7.86 -15.08
CA LEU A 117 4.38 -7.16 -14.04
C LEU A 117 5.82 -6.76 -14.45
N LEU A 118 6.35 -7.21 -15.60
CA LEU A 118 7.60 -6.67 -16.15
C LEU A 118 7.44 -5.24 -16.70
N LYS A 119 6.20 -4.80 -16.94
CA LYS A 119 5.86 -3.43 -17.34
C LYS A 119 5.50 -2.61 -16.10
N ILE A 120 6.15 -1.47 -15.92
CA ILE A 120 6.00 -0.64 -14.70
C ILE A 120 4.54 -0.20 -14.47
N LYS A 121 3.76 0.05 -15.53
CA LYS A 121 2.32 0.37 -15.40
C LYS A 121 1.48 -0.72 -14.73
N TYR A 122 1.93 -1.98 -14.79
CA TYR A 122 1.30 -3.12 -14.14
C TYR A 122 1.97 -3.50 -12.81
N ALA A 123 3.22 -3.14 -12.59
CA ALA A 123 3.90 -3.28 -11.28
C ALA A 123 3.56 -2.15 -10.27
N LYS A 124 3.04 -1.01 -10.75
CA LYS A 124 2.69 0.17 -9.95
C LYS A 124 1.32 0.70 -10.38
N LYS A 125 0.29 -0.16 -10.42
CA LYS A 125 -1.04 0.15 -11.00
C LYS A 125 -1.75 1.27 -10.25
N PHE A 126 -2.24 0.98 -9.06
CA PHE A 126 -3.01 1.86 -8.19
C PHE A 126 -2.34 1.95 -6.82
N VAL A 127 -2.44 3.11 -6.16
CA VAL A 127 -1.85 3.36 -4.84
C VAL A 127 -2.86 3.91 -3.83
N SER A 128 -4.00 4.40 -4.30
CA SER A 128 -5.11 4.84 -3.43
C SER A 128 -6.44 4.42 -4.04
N GLY A 129 -7.32 3.84 -3.22
CA GLY A 129 -8.70 3.56 -3.57
C GLY A 129 -9.64 4.28 -2.60
N PHE A 130 -10.82 4.66 -3.07
CA PHE A 130 -11.83 5.36 -2.27
C PHE A 130 -13.22 4.78 -2.50
N ILE A 131 -13.96 4.53 -1.43
CA ILE A 131 -15.39 4.18 -1.50
C ILE A 131 -16.23 5.45 -1.69
N TYR A 132 -17.18 5.41 -2.62
CA TYR A 132 -18.23 6.42 -2.77
C TYR A 132 -19.48 5.79 -3.39
N ASN A 133 -20.66 5.95 -2.78
CA ASN A 133 -21.96 5.43 -3.26
C ASN A 133 -21.92 3.97 -3.80
N ASN A 134 -21.43 3.03 -2.97
CA ASN A 134 -21.23 1.61 -3.33
C ASN A 134 -20.31 1.36 -4.54
N SER A 135 -19.44 2.31 -4.90
CA SER A 135 -18.36 2.13 -5.87
C SER A 135 -17.00 2.22 -5.20
N LEU A 136 -16.06 1.36 -5.59
CA LEU A 136 -14.63 1.49 -5.27
C LEU A 136 -13.93 2.17 -6.45
N ILE A 137 -13.41 3.36 -6.20
CA ILE A 137 -12.74 4.20 -7.21
C ILE A 137 -11.23 4.10 -6.99
N LEU A 138 -10.53 3.47 -7.93
CA LEU A 138 -9.07 3.23 -7.89
C LEU A 138 -8.33 4.34 -8.64
N ILE A 139 -7.47 5.06 -7.92
CA ILE A 139 -6.67 6.18 -8.44
C ILE A 139 -5.32 5.64 -8.94
N PRO A 140 -4.98 5.82 -10.23
CA PRO A 140 -3.79 5.23 -10.81
C PRO A 140 -2.52 5.95 -10.39
N CYS A 141 -1.45 5.17 -10.24
CA CYS A 141 -0.09 5.66 -10.17
C CYS A 141 0.54 5.68 -11.56
N CYS A 142 0.88 4.52 -12.11
CA CYS A 142 1.46 4.38 -13.45
C CYS A 142 0.48 3.81 -14.47
N TYR A 143 -0.73 3.41 -14.05
CA TYR A 143 -1.76 2.89 -14.95
C TYR A 143 -2.47 4.02 -15.72
N ASP A 144 -3.05 3.70 -16.88
CA ASP A 144 -3.52 4.68 -17.88
C ASP A 144 -4.99 5.11 -17.73
N CYS A 145 -5.68 4.68 -16.67
CA CYS A 145 -7.04 5.15 -16.35
C CYS A 145 -7.37 5.01 -14.86
N ILE A 146 -8.40 5.75 -14.42
CA ILE A 146 -9.14 5.44 -13.20
C ILE A 146 -10.07 4.25 -13.49
N ILE A 147 -10.15 3.33 -12.52
CA ILE A 147 -11.12 2.24 -12.51
C ILE A 147 -12.19 2.54 -11.45
N ILE A 148 -13.45 2.36 -11.83
CA ILE A 148 -14.60 2.39 -10.93
C ILE A 148 -15.21 0.98 -10.93
N TYR A 149 -15.14 0.31 -9.79
CA TYR A 149 -15.72 -1.02 -9.56
C TYR A 149 -17.02 -0.86 -8.76
N ASP A 150 -18.16 -1.24 -9.33
CA ASP A 150 -19.44 -1.27 -8.63
C ASP A 150 -19.47 -2.47 -7.68
N ILE A 151 -19.72 -2.21 -6.39
CA ILE A 151 -19.65 -3.22 -5.32
C ILE A 151 -20.90 -4.11 -5.28
N VAL A 152 -22.01 -3.67 -5.89
CA VAL A 152 -23.29 -4.38 -5.91
C VAL A 152 -23.40 -5.29 -7.13
N THR A 153 -22.93 -4.85 -8.29
CA THR A 153 -22.99 -5.59 -9.56
C THR A 153 -21.70 -6.32 -9.91
N GLY A 154 -20.55 -5.83 -9.42
CA GLY A 154 -19.22 -6.28 -9.83
C GLY A 154 -18.77 -5.71 -11.19
N GLU A 155 -19.52 -4.78 -11.78
CA GLU A 155 -19.18 -4.16 -13.07
C GLU A 155 -17.99 -3.19 -12.96
N VAL A 156 -17.24 -3.05 -14.06
CA VAL A 156 -16.00 -2.27 -14.14
C VAL A 156 -16.16 -1.17 -15.18
N THR A 157 -16.08 0.09 -14.74
CA THR A 157 -16.05 1.27 -15.61
C THR A 157 -14.66 1.89 -15.65
N PHE A 158 -14.19 2.27 -16.84
CA PHE A 158 -12.89 2.90 -17.06
C PHE A 158 -13.04 4.39 -17.36
N LYS A 159 -12.12 5.21 -16.84
CA LYS A 159 -12.07 6.67 -17.03
C LYS A 159 -10.64 7.10 -17.39
N THR A 160 -10.38 7.33 -18.67
CA THR A 160 -9.06 7.70 -19.21
C THR A 160 -8.82 9.20 -19.22
N ASP A 161 -9.88 10.02 -19.17
CA ASP A 161 -9.89 11.47 -19.40
C ASP A 161 -8.94 12.26 -18.49
N LEU A 162 -8.85 11.88 -17.20
CA LEU A 162 -7.87 12.43 -16.27
C LEU A 162 -6.43 12.12 -16.69
N PHE A 163 -6.13 10.85 -17.00
CA PHE A 163 -4.78 10.42 -17.34
C PHE A 163 -4.35 11.02 -18.68
N GLU A 164 -5.21 11.00 -19.69
CA GLU A 164 -4.96 11.60 -21.00
C GLU A 164 -4.62 13.09 -20.87
N TYR A 165 -5.44 13.88 -20.16
CA TYR A 165 -5.20 15.31 -19.94
C TYR A 165 -3.83 15.59 -19.31
N PHE A 166 -3.50 14.91 -18.21
CA PHE A 166 -2.23 15.14 -17.53
C PHE A 166 -1.03 14.55 -18.29
N TYR A 167 -1.19 13.42 -18.99
CA TYR A 167 -0.15 12.82 -19.80
C TYR A 167 0.20 13.69 -21.02
N GLU A 168 -0.77 14.13 -21.81
CA GLU A 168 -0.51 15.01 -22.97
C GLU A 168 0.21 16.30 -22.55
N LYS A 169 -0.24 16.90 -21.43
CA LYS A 169 0.23 18.20 -20.95
C LYS A 169 1.58 18.13 -20.20
N TYR A 170 1.91 17.00 -19.56
CA TYR A 170 3.08 16.90 -18.67
C TYR A 170 4.09 15.76 -18.95
N ARG A 171 3.81 14.78 -19.83
CA ARG A 171 4.75 13.65 -20.10
C ARG A 171 6.19 14.07 -20.44
N HIS A 172 6.34 15.23 -21.10
CA HIS A 172 7.63 15.79 -21.52
C HIS A 172 8.48 16.34 -20.36
N TYR A 173 7.95 16.34 -19.13
CA TYR A 173 8.66 16.74 -17.92
C TYR A 173 8.96 15.55 -16.99
N THR A 174 8.76 14.31 -17.43
CA THR A 174 8.98 13.11 -16.63
C THR A 174 10.39 13.06 -16.02
N THR A 175 10.44 13.02 -14.68
CA THR A 175 11.66 13.05 -13.84
C THR A 175 11.84 11.79 -12.99
N SER A 176 10.93 10.82 -13.09
CA SER A 176 10.98 9.60 -12.27
C SER A 176 12.21 8.74 -12.61
N PRO A 177 12.81 8.00 -11.65
CA PRO A 177 13.98 7.17 -11.90
C PRO A 177 13.79 6.10 -12.99
N ASP A 178 12.55 5.63 -13.19
CA ASP A 178 12.19 4.64 -14.21
C ASP A 178 11.78 5.27 -15.57
N ALA A 179 11.92 6.60 -15.72
CA ALA A 179 11.47 7.39 -16.87
C ALA A 179 9.99 7.21 -17.26
N GLN A 180 9.13 6.79 -16.32
CA GLN A 180 7.68 6.64 -16.52
C GLN A 180 6.90 7.87 -16.05
N PHE A 181 5.73 8.10 -16.64
CA PHE A 181 4.77 9.04 -16.08
C PHE A 181 4.11 8.43 -14.84
N TYR A 182 4.08 9.19 -13.75
CA TYR A 182 3.39 8.86 -12.50
C TYR A 182 2.33 9.93 -12.27
N LEU A 183 1.06 9.56 -12.19
CA LEU A 183 -0.02 10.51 -11.92
C LEU A 183 -0.11 10.83 -10.43
N CYS A 184 -0.28 9.79 -9.59
CA CYS A 184 -0.50 9.91 -8.15
C CYS A 184 0.35 8.89 -7.38
N TRP A 185 1.00 9.35 -6.30
CA TRP A 185 1.66 8.46 -5.32
C TRP A 185 0.99 8.54 -3.93
N PHE A 186 0.28 9.62 -3.65
CA PHE A 186 -0.60 9.78 -2.49
C PHE A 186 -1.83 10.61 -2.85
N ALA A 187 -3.02 10.05 -2.64
CA ALA A 187 -4.27 10.79 -2.61
C ALA A 187 -4.86 10.80 -1.20
N LYS A 188 -5.53 11.90 -0.87
CA LYS A 188 -6.13 12.16 0.44
C LYS A 188 -7.60 12.53 0.26
N ARG A 189 -8.45 12.08 1.19
CA ARG A 189 -9.88 12.41 1.18
C ARG A 189 -10.08 13.84 1.67
N LEU A 190 -10.61 14.67 0.79
CA LEU A 190 -10.83 16.09 1.04
C LEU A 190 -12.24 16.37 1.58
N SER A 191 -13.22 15.61 1.09
CA SER A 191 -14.61 15.62 1.55
C SER A 191 -15.29 14.27 1.25
N GLU A 192 -16.60 14.18 1.41
CA GLU A 192 -17.39 12.99 1.05
C GLU A 192 -17.24 12.64 -0.45
N SER A 193 -17.29 13.65 -1.33
CA SER A 193 -17.25 13.46 -2.79
C SER A 193 -15.98 13.99 -3.46
N GLN A 194 -14.96 14.44 -2.72
CA GLN A 194 -13.70 14.95 -3.30
C GLN A 194 -12.45 14.36 -2.65
N ILE A 195 -11.41 14.20 -3.48
CA ILE A 195 -10.05 13.83 -3.09
C ILE A 195 -9.04 14.84 -3.66
N VAL A 196 -7.87 14.92 -3.04
CA VAL A 196 -6.74 15.75 -3.49
C VAL A 196 -5.46 14.93 -3.57
N PHE A 197 -4.65 15.18 -4.61
CA PHE A 197 -3.30 14.65 -4.76
C PHE A 197 -2.40 15.63 -5.51
N HIS A 198 -1.08 15.55 -5.28
CA HIS A 198 -0.11 16.23 -6.14
C HIS A 198 0.17 15.40 -7.39
N LEU A 199 0.46 16.07 -8.51
CA LEU A 199 0.98 15.38 -9.70
C LEU A 199 2.39 14.85 -9.40
N HIS A 200 2.55 13.53 -9.38
CA HIS A 200 3.78 12.95 -8.84
C HIS A 200 5.03 13.30 -9.68
N CYS A 201 6.15 13.53 -8.99
CA CYS A 201 7.42 14.00 -9.54
C CYS A 201 7.37 15.33 -10.33
N ASN A 202 6.22 16.00 -10.48
CA ASN A 202 6.08 17.10 -11.44
C ASN A 202 5.26 18.31 -10.98
N ARG A 203 5.98 19.45 -10.92
CA ARG A 203 5.44 20.80 -10.77
C ARG A 203 4.72 21.04 -9.44
N ASN A 204 4.22 22.25 -9.34
CA ASN A 204 3.55 22.83 -8.20
C ASN A 204 2.03 22.65 -8.30
N ILE A 205 1.62 21.46 -8.76
CA ILE A 205 0.28 21.16 -9.25
C ILE A 205 -0.44 20.20 -8.30
N LEU A 206 -1.56 20.68 -7.77
CA LEU A 206 -2.60 19.84 -7.17
C LEU A 206 -3.66 19.46 -8.19
N ILE A 207 -4.18 18.26 -8.02
CA ILE A 207 -5.31 17.69 -8.73
C ILE A 207 -6.40 17.46 -7.69
N ILE A 208 -7.56 18.09 -7.90
CA ILE A 208 -8.76 17.87 -7.11
C ILE A 208 -9.71 17.06 -7.98
N TYR A 209 -10.09 15.86 -7.54
CA TYR A 209 -10.95 14.93 -8.28
C TYR A 209 -12.25 14.71 -7.52
N ASN A 210 -13.39 14.79 -8.22
CA ASN A 210 -14.71 14.55 -7.65
C ASN A 210 -15.19 13.12 -7.96
N LEU A 211 -15.39 12.34 -6.89
CA LEU A 211 -15.74 10.91 -6.91
C LEU A 211 -17.13 10.63 -7.50
N GLU A 212 -18.01 11.62 -7.50
CA GLU A 212 -19.40 11.51 -7.95
C GLU A 212 -19.56 11.65 -9.48
N THR A 213 -18.91 12.66 -10.05
CA THR A 213 -19.02 13.01 -11.48
C THR A 213 -17.83 12.51 -12.32
N GLY A 214 -16.71 12.18 -11.67
CA GLY A 214 -15.42 11.97 -12.30
C GLY A 214 -14.72 13.25 -12.76
N GLY A 215 -15.33 14.42 -12.57
CA GLY A 215 -14.75 15.72 -12.96
C GLY A 215 -13.54 16.10 -12.10
N PHE A 216 -12.56 16.77 -12.72
CA PHE A 216 -11.33 17.19 -12.04
C PHE A 216 -10.98 18.67 -12.29
N LYS A 217 -10.23 19.24 -11.33
CA LYS A 217 -9.65 20.58 -11.41
C LYS A 217 -8.16 20.52 -11.16
N GLU A 218 -7.39 21.18 -12.02
CA GLU A 218 -6.00 21.53 -11.78
C GLU A 218 -5.89 22.81 -10.93
N GLN A 219 -5.02 22.80 -9.93
CA GLN A 219 -4.72 23.97 -9.11
C GLN A 219 -3.19 24.12 -8.95
N ALA A 220 -2.64 25.22 -9.48
CA ALA A 220 -1.26 25.60 -9.22
C ALA A 220 -1.15 26.33 -7.86
N ILE A 221 -0.16 25.97 -7.04
CA ILE A 221 0.13 26.54 -5.72
C ILE A 221 1.60 26.99 -5.71
N GLY A 222 1.96 28.15 -5.13
CA GLY A 222 3.36 28.58 -5.12
C GLY A 222 3.99 28.79 -6.51
N SER A 223 5.29 28.53 -6.65
CA SER A 223 6.07 28.84 -7.87
C SER A 223 6.08 27.71 -8.90
N LYS A 224 6.24 28.02 -10.20
CA LYS A 224 6.42 26.99 -11.26
C LYS A 224 7.69 26.11 -11.11
N LYS A 225 8.63 26.51 -10.24
CA LYS A 225 9.80 25.69 -9.89
C LYS A 225 9.51 24.69 -8.79
N SER A 226 8.48 24.95 -7.98
CA SER A 226 8.22 24.17 -6.78
C SER A 226 7.76 22.76 -7.11
N THR A 227 8.17 21.80 -6.29
CA THR A 227 7.89 20.36 -6.46
C THR A 227 7.52 19.76 -5.11
N PHE A 228 6.23 19.46 -4.92
CA PHE A 228 5.74 18.86 -3.69
C PHE A 228 5.99 17.35 -3.70
N SER A 229 6.53 16.82 -2.59
CA SER A 229 6.76 15.39 -2.39
C SER A 229 5.63 14.72 -1.58
N LEU A 230 5.01 15.46 -0.65
CA LEU A 230 3.94 14.99 0.24
C LEU A 230 2.73 15.91 0.18
N VAL A 231 1.56 15.33 0.43
CA VAL A 231 0.26 16.01 0.55
C VAL A 231 -0.52 15.43 1.74
N GLU A 232 -1.16 16.29 2.53
CA GLU A 232 -2.12 15.93 3.58
C GLU A 232 -3.26 16.94 3.66
N CYS A 233 -4.41 16.58 4.23
CA CYS A 233 -5.49 17.53 4.49
C CYS A 233 -6.28 17.22 5.78
N ASP A 234 -6.84 18.26 6.40
CA ASP A 234 -7.70 18.17 7.59
C ASP A 234 -9.21 18.28 7.26
N GLY A 235 -9.56 18.24 5.97
CA GLY A 235 -10.92 18.47 5.46
C GLY A 235 -11.27 19.94 5.20
N SER A 236 -10.54 20.90 5.78
CA SER A 236 -10.70 22.35 5.54
C SER A 236 -9.53 22.95 4.76
N GLN A 237 -8.33 22.42 4.96
CA GLN A 237 -7.06 22.94 4.47
C GLN A 237 -6.20 21.80 3.90
N VAL A 238 -5.29 22.14 2.99
CA VAL A 238 -4.36 21.20 2.36
C VAL A 238 -2.92 21.61 2.68
N TYR A 239 -2.13 20.66 3.14
CA TYR A 239 -0.73 20.82 3.50
C TYR A 239 0.13 20.13 2.45
N LEU A 240 1.12 20.85 1.91
CA LEU A 240 2.06 20.37 0.89
C LEU A 240 3.48 20.56 1.38
N TYR A 241 4.35 19.58 1.20
CA TYR A 241 5.74 19.69 1.60
C TYR A 241 6.68 19.59 0.39
N GLU A 242 7.60 20.54 0.27
CA GLU A 242 8.67 20.57 -0.72
C GLU A 242 10.01 20.14 -0.09
N ALA A 243 10.46 18.94 -0.42
CA ALA A 243 11.70 18.36 0.12
C ALA A 243 12.98 19.07 -0.36
N SER A 244 12.95 19.83 -1.45
CA SER A 244 14.11 20.55 -2.00
C SER A 244 14.40 21.89 -1.32
N THR A 245 13.47 22.39 -0.51
CA THR A 245 13.56 23.70 0.18
C THR A 245 13.18 23.62 1.67
N ASP A 246 12.91 22.41 2.18
CA ASP A 246 12.29 22.12 3.49
C ASP A 246 11.07 23.04 3.79
N THR A 247 10.27 23.35 2.76
CA THR A 247 9.12 24.27 2.86
C THR A 247 7.80 23.50 2.98
N LEU A 248 7.07 23.78 4.06
CA LEU A 248 5.66 23.45 4.19
C LEU A 248 4.80 24.59 3.62
N VAL A 249 3.82 24.24 2.79
CA VAL A 249 2.82 25.16 2.25
C VAL A 249 1.44 24.75 2.78
N LYS A 250 0.76 25.70 3.43
CA LYS A 250 -0.61 25.57 3.94
C LYS A 250 -1.54 26.29 2.97
N TRP A 251 -2.41 25.55 2.27
CA TRP A 251 -3.35 26.09 1.29
C TRP A 251 -4.78 26.13 1.84
N GLU A 252 -5.38 27.31 1.83
CA GLU A 252 -6.78 27.57 2.21
C GLU A 252 -7.66 27.49 0.96
N MET A 253 -8.52 26.48 0.90
CA MET A 253 -9.23 26.12 -0.34
C MET A 253 -10.23 27.18 -0.81
N GLU A 254 -11.02 27.75 0.12
CA GLU A 254 -12.10 28.68 -0.22
C GLU A 254 -11.58 30.02 -0.74
N SER A 255 -10.52 30.56 -0.12
CA SER A 255 -9.93 31.84 -0.51
C SER A 255 -8.89 31.70 -1.63
N GLY A 256 -8.39 30.49 -1.86
CA GLY A 256 -7.27 30.20 -2.76
C GLY A 256 -5.90 30.65 -2.25
N LYS A 257 -5.81 31.28 -1.06
CA LYS A 257 -4.54 31.76 -0.48
C LYS A 257 -3.71 30.60 0.06
N TYR A 258 -2.41 30.82 0.14
CA TYR A 258 -1.50 29.92 0.84
C TYR A 258 -0.54 30.69 1.74
N LEU A 259 -0.02 30.01 2.76
CA LEU A 259 1.07 30.45 3.63
C LEU A 259 2.23 29.47 3.49
N GLU A 260 3.47 29.98 3.55
CA GLU A 260 4.69 29.18 3.41
C GLU A 260 5.48 29.22 4.72
N CYS A 261 6.06 28.08 5.10
CA CYS A 261 6.80 27.87 6.34
C CYS A 261 8.05 27.04 6.05
N HIS A 262 9.23 27.66 6.11
CA HIS A 262 10.51 26.96 5.98
C HIS A 262 10.84 26.26 7.31
N ILE A 263 10.67 24.93 7.36
CA ILE A 263 10.79 24.13 8.60
C ILE A 263 12.19 24.29 9.23
N ALA A 264 13.25 24.20 8.41
CA ALA A 264 14.64 24.32 8.86
C ALA A 264 15.01 25.72 9.39
N ALA A 265 14.17 26.75 9.17
CA ALA A 265 14.36 28.07 9.76
C ALA A 265 13.73 28.21 11.16
N GLN A 266 12.79 27.33 11.51
CA GLN A 266 12.12 27.29 12.82
C GLN A 266 12.66 26.18 13.74
N VAL A 267 13.17 25.09 13.17
CA VAL A 267 13.75 23.94 13.89
C VAL A 267 15.26 23.87 13.59
N PRO A 268 16.15 24.57 14.33
CA PRO A 268 17.59 24.62 14.02
C PRO A 268 18.31 23.27 14.20
N GLU A 269 17.65 22.33 14.88
CA GLU A 269 18.08 20.94 15.04
C GLU A 269 17.96 20.15 13.73
N LEU A 270 17.06 20.53 12.82
CA LEU A 270 16.84 19.85 11.55
C LEU A 270 18.05 20.04 10.63
N GLN A 271 18.80 18.97 10.41
CA GLN A 271 19.93 18.95 9.48
C GLN A 271 19.47 18.36 8.14
N PRO A 272 19.53 19.14 7.03
CA PRO A 272 19.28 18.62 5.70
C PRO A 272 20.27 17.51 5.36
N CYS A 273 19.75 16.28 5.31
CA CYS A 273 20.52 15.05 5.19
C CYS A 273 21.27 14.86 3.85
N GLY A 274 21.01 15.71 2.85
CA GLY A 274 21.56 15.59 1.50
C GLY A 274 21.02 14.39 0.69
N LEU A 275 20.01 13.68 1.21
CA LEU A 275 19.32 12.57 0.56
C LEU A 275 17.98 13.02 -0.03
N GLU A 276 17.42 12.21 -0.92
CA GLU A 276 16.29 12.56 -1.80
C GLU A 276 14.99 12.99 -1.07
N TYR A 277 14.80 12.58 0.18
CA TYR A 277 13.63 12.91 1.00
C TYR A 277 14.00 13.12 2.48
N SER A 278 13.72 14.31 3.05
CA SER A 278 13.83 14.57 4.50
C SER A 278 12.77 13.79 5.30
N PHE A 279 11.52 13.82 4.83
CA PHE A 279 10.33 13.19 5.40
C PHE A 279 9.59 12.34 4.33
N LEU A 280 8.87 11.29 4.74
CA LEU A 280 8.15 10.36 3.82
C LEU A 280 6.64 10.43 3.90
N ASN A 281 6.11 11.00 4.98
CA ASN A 281 4.68 11.03 5.23
C ASN A 281 4.33 12.26 6.08
N MET A 282 3.06 12.64 6.04
CA MET A 282 2.48 13.63 6.93
C MET A 282 1.20 13.05 7.55
N ALA A 283 0.77 13.61 8.69
CA ALA A 283 -0.50 13.28 9.33
C ALA A 283 -0.99 14.45 10.19
N VAL A 284 -2.29 14.75 10.18
CA VAL A 284 -2.90 15.72 11.11
C VAL A 284 -3.49 14.98 12.30
N LEU A 285 -3.05 15.32 13.51
CA LEU A 285 -3.61 14.82 14.77
C LEU A 285 -3.93 16.02 15.68
N GLY A 286 -5.22 16.34 15.80
CA GLY A 286 -5.67 17.52 16.53
C GLY A 286 -5.21 18.83 15.88
N GLU A 287 -4.62 19.73 16.66
CA GLU A 287 -4.06 21.01 16.17
C GLU A 287 -2.65 20.89 15.57
N TRP A 288 -2.14 19.67 15.32
CA TRP A 288 -0.75 19.46 14.89
C TRP A 288 -0.65 18.63 13.60
N LEU A 289 0.09 19.14 12.61
CA LEU A 289 0.58 18.40 11.46
C LEU A 289 1.95 17.80 11.79
N TYR A 290 2.06 16.48 11.80
CA TYR A 290 3.30 15.75 12.02
C TYR A 290 3.98 15.44 10.68
N LEU A 291 5.26 15.78 10.53
CA LEU A 291 6.12 15.40 9.41
C LEU A 291 6.98 14.20 9.83
N ILE A 292 6.79 13.06 9.15
CA ILE A 292 7.33 11.77 9.59
C ILE A 292 8.73 11.54 8.97
N PRO A 293 9.79 11.42 9.78
CA PRO A 293 11.16 11.48 9.30
C PRO A 293 11.56 10.25 8.46
N ALA A 294 12.39 10.54 7.46
CA ALA A 294 12.94 9.58 6.53
C ALA A 294 14.45 9.49 6.71
N ASN A 295 15.09 10.61 6.39
CA ASN A 295 16.51 10.86 6.47
C ASN A 295 16.83 12.12 7.30
N ALA A 296 15.83 12.97 7.56
CA ALA A 296 15.88 13.98 8.63
C ALA A 296 16.34 13.36 9.95
N ASN A 297 17.10 14.13 10.73
CA ASN A 297 17.61 13.72 12.04
C ASN A 297 16.59 13.90 13.18
N VAL A 298 15.50 14.63 12.94
CA VAL A 298 14.39 14.86 13.90
C VAL A 298 13.03 14.66 13.22
N ALA A 299 12.04 14.25 13.99
CA ALA A 299 10.63 14.40 13.63
C ALA A 299 10.16 15.83 13.96
N VAL A 300 9.16 16.34 13.23
CA VAL A 300 8.63 17.70 13.41
C VAL A 300 7.11 17.67 13.55
N LYS A 301 6.56 18.51 14.44
CA LYS A 301 5.14 18.88 14.47
C LYS A 301 4.99 20.36 14.15
N VAL A 302 3.94 20.73 13.42
CA VAL A 302 3.64 22.11 13.03
C VAL A 302 2.21 22.43 13.46
N ASP A 303 2.02 23.54 14.16
CA ASP A 303 0.72 24.03 14.59
C ASP A 303 -0.13 24.36 13.35
N THR A 304 -1.30 23.75 13.22
CA THR A 304 -2.16 23.88 12.03
C THR A 304 -2.77 25.28 11.90
N ILE A 305 -2.79 26.09 12.97
CA ILE A 305 -3.30 27.47 12.97
C ILE A 305 -2.16 28.45 12.66
N THR A 306 -1.09 28.43 13.47
CA THR A 306 -0.01 29.45 13.49
C THR A 306 1.13 29.18 12.54
N LEU A 307 1.33 27.92 12.13
CA LEU A 307 2.55 27.42 11.45
C LEU A 307 3.84 27.52 12.28
N GLU A 308 3.74 27.56 13.62
CA GLU A 308 4.89 27.32 14.50
C GLU A 308 5.35 25.86 14.40
N ALA A 309 6.63 25.64 14.11
CA ALA A 309 7.21 24.30 13.89
C ALA A 309 8.19 23.91 15.00
N LEU A 310 7.99 22.73 15.58
CA LEU A 310 8.73 22.21 16.74
C LEU A 310 9.23 20.78 16.49
N SER A 311 10.37 20.41 17.07
CA SER A 311 10.87 19.02 17.07
C SER A 311 10.03 18.10 17.97
N VAL A 312 10.05 16.79 17.69
CA VAL A 312 9.29 15.77 18.45
C VAL A 312 10.20 14.59 18.85
N ASP A 313 10.94 14.75 19.95
CA ASP A 313 11.94 13.79 20.45
C ASP A 313 11.44 12.34 20.53
N ALA A 314 10.21 12.13 21.00
CA ALA A 314 9.56 10.82 21.09
C ALA A 314 9.54 10.05 19.75
N LEU A 315 9.38 10.77 18.64
CA LEU A 315 9.37 10.22 17.28
C LEU A 315 10.77 10.24 16.64
N SER A 316 11.61 11.22 16.96
CA SER A 316 13.01 11.36 16.50
C SER A 316 13.90 10.14 16.78
N GLY A 317 13.53 9.25 17.70
CA GLY A 317 14.25 7.99 17.96
C GLY A 317 14.44 7.07 16.75
N GLU A 318 13.59 7.15 15.70
CA GLU A 318 13.84 6.43 14.43
C GLU A 318 15.09 6.95 13.70
N CYS A 319 15.36 8.26 13.81
CA CYS A 319 16.35 8.96 13.01
C CYS A 319 17.79 8.56 13.38
N SER A 320 18.01 8.10 14.62
CA SER A 320 19.30 7.62 15.10
C SER A 320 19.62 6.17 14.69
N ILE A 321 18.63 5.41 14.20
CA ILE A 321 18.85 4.01 13.81
C ILE A 321 19.63 3.95 12.48
N PRO A 322 20.74 3.20 12.38
CA PRO A 322 21.46 3.04 11.12
C PRO A 322 20.59 2.41 10.04
N TYR A 323 20.39 3.13 8.94
CA TYR A 323 19.55 2.71 7.82
C TYR A 323 20.21 1.58 7.01
N LYS A 324 19.43 0.54 6.68
CA LYS A 324 19.88 -0.66 5.93
C LYS A 324 18.78 -1.17 4.98
N GLY A 325 18.61 -0.57 3.79
CA GLY A 325 17.68 -1.13 2.80
C GLY A 325 17.25 -0.15 1.71
N THR A 326 15.97 -0.26 1.30
CA THR A 326 15.22 0.77 0.56
C THR A 326 14.39 1.61 1.56
N VAL A 327 14.18 2.90 1.27
CA VAL A 327 13.30 3.77 2.04
C VAL A 327 11.86 3.44 1.66
N TYR A 328 11.18 2.65 2.48
CA TYR A 328 9.79 2.27 2.21
C TYR A 328 8.82 3.41 2.57
N LEU A 329 7.72 3.48 1.83
CA LEU A 329 6.56 4.27 2.23
C LEU A 329 5.75 3.45 3.23
N ASN A 330 6.13 3.60 4.49
CA ASN A 330 5.44 2.97 5.59
C ASN A 330 4.14 3.70 5.96
N LEU A 331 3.23 2.91 6.52
CA LEU A 331 2.05 3.28 7.30
C LEU A 331 2.19 4.64 7.99
N SER A 332 1.22 5.52 7.69
CA SER A 332 0.87 6.69 8.50
C SER A 332 -0.66 6.82 8.51
N ARG A 333 -1.27 6.58 9.67
CA ARG A 333 -2.73 6.68 9.87
C ARG A 333 -3.05 7.29 11.23
N VAL A 334 -4.13 8.06 11.28
CA VAL A 334 -4.70 8.57 12.54
C VAL A 334 -6.04 7.87 12.77
N SER A 335 -6.19 7.29 13.96
CA SER A 335 -7.42 6.65 14.44
C SER A 335 -7.49 6.79 15.97
N ASP A 336 -8.69 6.91 16.54
CA ASP A 336 -8.92 7.09 18.00
C ASP A 336 -8.03 8.15 18.69
N ASN A 337 -7.78 9.27 18.00
CA ASN A 337 -6.86 10.34 18.43
C ASN A 337 -5.40 9.86 18.68
N LYS A 338 -4.98 8.81 17.97
CA LYS A 338 -3.61 8.30 17.96
C LYS A 338 -3.07 8.20 16.54
N LEU A 339 -1.80 8.55 16.39
CA LEU A 339 -1.01 8.41 15.19
C LEU A 339 -0.30 7.05 15.22
N TYR A 340 -0.60 6.22 14.23
CA TYR A 340 0.01 4.92 13.97
C TYR A 340 1.01 5.05 12.83
N LEU A 341 2.28 4.76 13.13
CA LEU A 341 3.40 4.83 12.18
C LEU A 341 4.15 3.49 12.20
N LEU A 342 4.52 2.93 11.05
CA LEU A 342 5.51 1.84 11.04
C LEU A 342 6.92 2.43 10.88
N GLY A 343 7.83 2.13 11.82
CA GLY A 343 9.19 2.65 11.80
C GLY A 343 9.99 2.16 10.59
N ASN A 344 10.43 3.09 9.73
CA ASN A 344 11.17 2.76 8.50
C ASN A 344 12.45 1.96 8.78
N ARG A 345 13.10 2.25 9.92
CA ARG A 345 14.41 1.71 10.31
C ARG A 345 14.32 0.72 11.47
N SER A 346 13.44 0.95 12.46
CA SER A 346 13.22 -0.01 13.55
C SER A 346 12.41 -1.25 13.14
N LYS A 347 11.52 -1.11 12.15
CA LYS A 347 10.40 -2.01 11.84
C LYS A 347 9.39 -2.17 12.99
N ASP A 348 9.47 -1.33 14.02
CA ASP A 348 8.52 -1.31 15.13
C ASP A 348 7.30 -0.45 14.77
N LEU A 349 6.10 -0.89 15.15
CA LEU A 349 4.91 -0.05 15.14
C LEU A 349 5.04 0.98 16.26
N VAL A 350 4.99 2.25 15.90
CA VAL A 350 4.91 3.38 16.82
C VAL A 350 3.45 3.80 16.91
N VAL A 351 2.93 3.87 18.14
CA VAL A 351 1.62 4.45 18.44
C VAL A 351 1.85 5.66 19.32
N TYR A 352 1.34 6.81 18.91
CA TYR A 352 1.58 8.10 19.55
C TYR A 352 0.29 8.91 19.67
N GLY A 353 -0.19 9.19 20.89
CA GLY A 353 -1.42 9.95 21.11
C GLY A 353 -1.21 11.45 21.33
N LYS A 354 -2.33 12.20 21.42
CA LYS A 354 -2.30 13.67 21.60
C LYS A 354 -1.63 14.10 22.92
N ASP A 355 -1.70 13.28 23.97
CA ASP A 355 -1.08 13.53 25.28
C ASP A 355 0.42 13.16 25.31
N GLU A 356 1.04 13.01 24.13
CA GLU A 356 2.40 12.57 23.88
C GLU A 356 2.74 11.16 24.41
N ASP A 357 1.72 10.33 24.66
CA ASP A 357 1.89 8.92 25.04
C ASP A 357 2.47 8.10 23.89
N LEU A 358 3.69 7.59 24.08
CA LEU A 358 4.44 6.83 23.07
C LEU A 358 4.50 5.34 23.42
N GLN A 359 4.05 4.50 22.50
CA GLN A 359 4.26 3.04 22.54
C GLN A 359 5.05 2.60 21.30
N ARG A 360 6.00 1.68 21.49
CA ARG A 360 6.81 1.09 20.41
C ARG A 360 6.70 -0.43 20.51
N ILE A 361 6.05 -1.04 19.52
CA ILE A 361 5.73 -2.46 19.49
C ILE A 361 6.50 -3.14 18.35
N ARG A 362 7.31 -4.15 18.69
CA ARG A 362 7.91 -5.01 17.67
C ARG A 362 6.88 -5.97 17.11
N LEU A 363 6.30 -5.62 15.97
CA LEU A 363 5.46 -6.53 15.20
C LEU A 363 6.29 -7.77 14.83
N LYS A 364 5.73 -8.94 15.11
CA LYS A 364 6.30 -10.23 14.72
C LYS A 364 5.25 -10.97 13.91
N PRO A 365 5.59 -11.53 12.74
CA PRO A 365 4.72 -12.50 12.11
C PRO A 365 4.40 -13.67 13.05
N PRO A 366 3.24 -14.32 12.89
CA PRO A 366 2.94 -15.57 13.56
C PRO A 366 4.04 -16.61 13.36
N LYS A 367 4.18 -17.50 14.33
CA LYS A 367 5.05 -18.67 14.18
C LYS A 367 4.62 -19.47 12.95
N ASP A 368 5.62 -20.00 12.24
CA ASP A 368 5.44 -20.81 11.03
C ASP A 368 4.85 -20.07 9.80
N ILE A 369 4.81 -18.73 9.77
CA ILE A 369 4.36 -17.98 8.58
C ILE A 369 5.11 -18.38 7.29
N GLU A 370 6.42 -18.63 7.37
CA GLU A 370 7.23 -19.13 6.24
C GLU A 370 6.70 -20.46 5.70
N ASN A 371 6.33 -21.40 6.60
CA ASN A 371 5.75 -22.67 6.23
C ASN A 371 4.37 -22.49 5.58
N ILE A 372 3.53 -21.61 6.13
CA ILE A 372 2.19 -21.31 5.60
C ILE A 372 2.26 -20.75 4.18
N ILE A 373 3.08 -19.71 3.95
CA ILE A 373 3.23 -19.10 2.62
C ILE A 373 3.91 -20.07 1.63
N ALA A 374 4.85 -20.90 2.07
CA ALA A 374 5.48 -21.92 1.22
C ALA A 374 4.50 -23.04 0.81
N GLU A 375 3.60 -23.47 1.72
CA GLU A 375 2.55 -24.45 1.41
C GLU A 375 1.47 -23.87 0.49
N GLN A 376 1.19 -22.57 0.56
CA GLN A 376 0.33 -21.88 -0.41
C GLN A 376 0.98 -21.73 -1.78
N PHE A 377 2.26 -21.37 -1.85
CA PHE A 377 3.00 -21.35 -3.12
C PHE A 377 2.98 -22.73 -3.79
N LEU A 378 3.17 -23.79 -3.01
CA LEU A 378 3.04 -25.17 -3.47
C LEU A 378 1.61 -25.51 -3.93
N ALA A 379 0.58 -25.10 -3.17
CA ALA A 379 -0.82 -25.28 -3.53
C ALA A 379 -1.15 -24.61 -4.88
N ASP A 380 -0.68 -23.40 -5.11
CA ASP A 380 -0.93 -22.68 -6.36
C ASP A 380 -0.15 -23.28 -7.54
N LEU A 381 1.06 -23.80 -7.31
CA LEU A 381 1.82 -24.57 -8.30
C LEU A 381 1.11 -25.89 -8.68
N ILE A 382 0.55 -26.62 -7.70
CA ILE A 382 -0.29 -27.82 -7.91
C ILE A 382 -1.56 -27.48 -8.73
N ARG A 383 -2.12 -26.29 -8.53
CA ARG A 383 -3.39 -25.86 -9.13
C ARG A 383 -3.24 -25.34 -10.56
N ARG A 384 -2.19 -24.57 -10.84
CA ARG A 384 -1.89 -23.99 -12.15
C ARG A 384 -1.30 -25.03 -13.13
N SER A 385 -0.59 -26.03 -12.63
CA SER A 385 0.18 -26.98 -13.45
C SER A 385 -0.19 -28.44 -13.18
N ARG A 386 -0.13 -29.29 -14.22
CA ARG A 386 -0.16 -30.76 -14.06
C ARG A 386 1.21 -31.27 -13.56
N CYS A 387 1.66 -30.76 -12.42
CA CYS A 387 2.97 -31.07 -11.86
C CYS A 387 3.01 -32.46 -11.21
N TRP A 388 4.19 -33.07 -11.33
CA TRP A 388 4.59 -34.28 -10.62
C TRP A 388 5.59 -33.88 -9.54
N PHE A 389 5.37 -34.31 -8.30
CA PHE A 389 6.19 -33.89 -7.15
C PHE A 389 6.92 -35.10 -6.55
N SER A 390 8.26 -35.08 -6.56
CA SER A 390 9.10 -36.08 -5.85
C SER A 390 9.16 -35.75 -4.35
N GLU A 391 9.00 -36.77 -3.50
CA GLU A 391 9.12 -36.64 -2.04
C GLU A 391 10.50 -36.12 -1.59
N GLU A 392 11.54 -36.31 -2.41
CA GLU A 392 12.89 -35.76 -2.21
C GLU A 392 12.93 -34.21 -2.23
N HIS A 393 12.01 -33.59 -2.96
CA HIS A 393 11.95 -32.14 -3.17
C HIS A 393 10.78 -31.50 -2.40
N VAL A 394 9.67 -32.24 -2.24
CA VAL A 394 8.48 -31.82 -1.50
C VAL A 394 8.03 -32.97 -0.59
N PRO A 395 8.35 -32.94 0.72
CA PRO A 395 7.92 -33.96 1.65
C PRO A 395 6.40 -34.17 1.64
N LEU A 396 5.96 -35.43 1.79
CA LEU A 396 4.55 -35.84 1.77
C LEU A 396 3.66 -35.00 2.69
N THR A 397 4.17 -34.59 3.86
CA THR A 397 3.45 -33.71 4.81
C THR A 397 3.11 -32.35 4.19
N ARG A 398 4.09 -31.63 3.63
CA ARG A 398 3.87 -30.35 2.94
C ARG A 398 2.94 -30.50 1.73
N PHE A 399 3.06 -31.62 0.98
CA PHE A 399 2.14 -31.91 -0.13
C PHE A 399 0.70 -32.13 0.36
N ILE A 400 0.48 -32.89 1.44
CA ILE A 400 -0.84 -33.07 2.05
C ILE A 400 -1.41 -31.73 2.55
N ASN A 401 -0.60 -30.90 3.21
CA ASN A 401 -1.05 -29.60 3.70
C ASN A 401 -1.49 -28.67 2.56
N ALA A 402 -0.73 -28.60 1.47
CA ALA A 402 -1.11 -27.87 0.27
C ALA A 402 -2.45 -28.36 -0.34
N LEU A 403 -2.71 -29.68 -0.33
CA LEU A 403 -4.00 -30.25 -0.73
C LEU A 403 -5.15 -29.92 0.23
N VAL A 404 -4.88 -29.71 1.52
CA VAL A 404 -5.89 -29.24 2.49
C VAL A 404 -6.23 -27.78 2.20
N SER A 405 -5.24 -26.91 1.99
CA SER A 405 -5.45 -25.52 1.60
C SER A 405 -6.29 -25.38 0.32
N LEU A 406 -6.01 -26.20 -0.70
CA LEU A 406 -6.85 -26.28 -1.91
C LEU A 406 -8.29 -26.69 -1.61
N LYS A 407 -8.53 -27.65 -0.71
CA LYS A 407 -9.89 -28.09 -0.34
C LYS A 407 -10.67 -27.05 0.48
N THR A 408 -9.99 -26.21 1.26
CA THR A 408 -10.62 -25.08 1.93
C THR A 408 -11.09 -24.05 0.90
N TYR A 409 -10.24 -23.70 -0.06
CA TYR A 409 -10.62 -22.82 -1.19
C TYR A 409 -11.74 -23.43 -2.05
N GLU A 410 -11.63 -24.71 -2.43
CA GLU A 410 -12.64 -25.42 -3.21
C GLU A 410 -14.00 -25.55 -2.51
N ARG A 411 -14.05 -25.50 -1.16
CA ARG A 411 -15.32 -25.42 -0.43
C ARG A 411 -16.03 -24.07 -0.61
N CYS A 412 -15.27 -22.97 -0.65
CA CYS A 412 -15.81 -21.65 -0.96
C CYS A 412 -16.16 -21.53 -2.46
N ALA A 413 -15.41 -22.20 -3.34
CA ALA A 413 -15.56 -22.17 -4.79
C ALA A 413 -16.31 -23.37 -5.41
N GLY A 414 -17.03 -24.16 -4.61
CA GLY A 414 -17.96 -25.22 -5.06
C GLY A 414 -17.37 -26.44 -5.79
N ASN A 415 -16.07 -26.72 -5.71
CA ASN A 415 -15.38 -27.75 -6.51
C ASN A 415 -14.82 -28.92 -5.67
N ARG A 416 -14.25 -29.95 -6.33
CA ARG A 416 -13.51 -31.07 -5.68
C ARG A 416 -12.40 -31.63 -6.57
N ASN A 417 -11.20 -31.80 -6.03
CA ASN A 417 -10.10 -32.56 -6.64
C ASN A 417 -9.64 -33.79 -5.83
N ILE A 418 -8.97 -34.73 -6.51
CA ILE A 418 -8.42 -35.98 -5.95
C ILE A 418 -6.91 -36.08 -6.31
N ALA A 419 -6.10 -36.53 -5.35
CA ALA A 419 -4.68 -36.80 -5.54
C ALA A 419 -4.42 -38.31 -5.62
N VAL A 420 -3.45 -38.72 -6.44
CA VAL A 420 -3.11 -40.13 -6.67
C VAL A 420 -1.59 -40.29 -6.55
N GLY A 421 -1.15 -41.23 -5.71
CA GLY A 421 0.24 -41.67 -5.64
C GLY A 421 0.49 -42.85 -6.59
N ASN A 422 1.69 -42.94 -7.15
CA ASN A 422 2.10 -44.07 -7.98
C ASN A 422 3.18 -44.92 -7.27
N GLY A 423 3.35 -46.17 -7.70
CA GLY A 423 4.24 -47.14 -7.05
C GLY A 423 5.73 -46.91 -7.27
N ASP A 424 6.55 -47.40 -6.33
CA ASP A 424 8.02 -47.46 -6.25
C ASP A 424 8.81 -46.15 -6.37
N CYS A 425 8.43 -45.24 -7.27
CA CYS A 425 8.88 -43.84 -7.25
C CYS A 425 7.89 -43.01 -6.43
N ARG A 426 8.34 -42.41 -5.33
CA ARG A 426 7.54 -41.57 -4.41
C ARG A 426 7.15 -40.22 -5.05
N ILE A 427 6.25 -40.30 -6.02
CA ILE A 427 5.83 -39.17 -6.87
C ILE A 427 4.32 -38.96 -6.77
N TYR A 428 3.92 -37.74 -6.49
CA TYR A 428 2.52 -37.34 -6.35
C TYR A 428 2.05 -36.49 -7.53
N HIS A 429 0.78 -36.64 -7.91
CA HIS A 429 0.13 -35.81 -8.91
C HIS A 429 -1.36 -35.60 -8.59
N LEU A 430 -1.91 -34.49 -9.06
CA LEU A 430 -3.34 -34.16 -8.95
C LEU A 430 -4.06 -34.54 -10.24
N VAL A 431 -5.17 -35.27 -10.15
CA VAL A 431 -5.97 -35.66 -11.32
C VAL A 431 -7.31 -34.95 -11.26
N LYS A 432 -7.53 -33.98 -12.17
CA LYS A 432 -8.87 -33.42 -12.44
C LYS A 432 -9.75 -34.50 -13.05
N GLN A 433 -10.50 -35.20 -12.21
CA GLN A 433 -11.52 -36.12 -12.66
C GLN A 433 -12.71 -35.30 -13.18
N LYS A 434 -12.96 -35.34 -14.50
CA LYS A 434 -14.27 -34.94 -15.01
C LYS A 434 -15.29 -35.92 -14.45
N LEU A 435 -16.35 -35.40 -13.84
CA LEU A 435 -17.60 -36.14 -13.78
C LEU A 435 -18.07 -36.38 -15.23
N LEU A 436 -18.40 -37.64 -15.52
CA LEU A 436 -19.30 -37.98 -16.62
C LEU A 436 -20.70 -38.00 -16.00
N ASP A 437 -21.67 -37.47 -16.73
CA ASP A 437 -23.07 -37.32 -16.30
C ASP A 437 -23.78 -38.68 -16.09
#